data_AF-I2NC14-F1
#
_entry.id   AF-I2NC14-F1
#
_cell.length_a   1.000
_cell.length_b   1.000
_cell.length_c   1.000
_cell.angle_alpha   90.00
_cell.angle_beta   90.00
_cell.angle_gamma   90.00
#
_symmetry.space_group_name_H-M   'P 1'
#
loop_
_entity.id
_entity.type
_entity.pdbx_description
1 polymer ?
#
loop_
_entity_poly.entity_id
_entity_poly.type
_entity_poly.pdbx_seq_one_letter_code
_entity_poly.pdbx_strand_id
1 'polypeptide(L)'
;DGNVIQTKKNKADGSITFDAIEYNAVGEHTYTVREKAGNDTNIDYDTMNAEVKVKVTKDAATGLLSTAVTMPADTEFNNFAVAPVKTRFDFSKALSGRTLKDGEFSFQLKDANGTVLQTKTNNASGVIAFDDLTFTNAQVGTHKYTVEEVIPETKEAGMTYDPMKAEVTVTVTKAGHTLTATKALPTDTEFNNTFTPVATQAQFKFT
;
A
#
# COMPACT_ATOMS: atom_id res chain seq x y z
N ASP A 1 -18.24 25.50 14.81
CA ASP A 1 -17.01 25.84 14.07
C ASP A 1 -16.23 26.91 14.82
N GLY A 2 -15.20 26.45 15.54
CA GLY A 2 -14.40 27.29 16.43
C GLY A 2 -13.32 28.06 15.67
N ASN A 3 -13.15 29.33 15.99
CA ASN A 3 -12.10 30.17 15.45
C ASN A 3 -10.72 29.62 15.84
N VAL A 4 -9.83 29.40 14.85
CA VAL A 4 -8.45 29.00 15.11
C VAL A 4 -7.66 30.23 15.52
N ILE A 5 -7.32 30.33 16.80
CA ILE A 5 -6.60 31.48 17.35
C ILE A 5 -5.08 31.31 17.35
N GLN A 6 -4.58 30.08 17.30
CA GLN A 6 -3.15 29.77 17.24
C GLN A 6 -2.89 28.47 16.48
N THR A 7 -1.71 28.36 15.86
CA THR A 7 -1.16 27.11 15.33
C THR A 7 0.33 27.08 15.65
N LYS A 8 0.79 26.00 16.28
CA LYS A 8 2.17 25.84 16.74
C LYS A 8 2.74 24.53 16.20
N LYS A 9 4.06 24.46 16.07
CA LYS A 9 4.79 23.23 15.78
C LYS A 9 5.48 22.77 17.06
N ASN A 10 5.53 21.46 17.27
CA ASN A 10 6.33 20.89 18.34
C ASN A 10 7.82 21.16 18.12
N LYS A 11 8.58 21.20 19.21
CA LYS A 11 10.04 21.17 19.18
C LYS A 11 10.53 19.73 18.97
N ALA A 12 11.84 19.58 18.81
CA ALA A 12 12.48 18.28 18.65
C ALA A 12 12.26 17.32 19.84
N ASP A 13 12.00 17.87 21.03
CA ASP A 13 11.67 17.11 22.25
C ASP A 13 10.17 16.76 22.36
N GLY A 14 9.37 17.09 21.36
CA GLY A 14 7.92 16.86 21.36
C GLY A 14 7.10 17.96 22.06
N SER A 15 7.74 18.89 22.78
CA SER A 15 7.01 19.94 23.50
C SER A 15 6.34 20.93 22.56
N ILE A 16 5.11 21.34 22.91
CA ILE A 16 4.33 22.36 22.21
C ILE A 16 4.09 23.51 23.18
N THR A 17 4.31 24.74 22.74
CA THR A 17 4.08 25.94 23.56
C THR A 17 3.22 26.92 22.78
N PHE A 18 2.08 27.29 23.37
CA PHE A 18 1.18 28.30 22.86
C PHE A 18 1.57 29.68 23.41
N ASP A 19 1.25 30.73 22.66
CA ASP A 19 1.41 32.10 23.13
C ASP A 19 0.39 32.40 24.22
N ALA A 20 0.73 33.33 25.12
CA ALA A 20 -0.18 33.76 26.16
C ALA A 20 -1.48 34.35 25.58
N ILE A 21 -2.60 34.06 26.24
CA ILE A 21 -3.90 34.66 25.95
C ILE A 21 -4.20 35.68 27.06
N GLU A 22 -4.49 36.90 26.67
CA GLU A 22 -4.84 37.97 27.62
C GLU A 22 -6.32 37.93 27.97
N TYR A 23 -6.63 38.12 29.25
CA TYR A 23 -8.00 38.19 29.77
C TYR A 23 -8.20 39.52 30.50
N ASN A 24 -9.25 40.25 30.13
CA ASN A 24 -9.60 41.55 30.70
C ASN A 24 -10.90 41.53 31.53
N ALA A 25 -11.55 40.37 31.63
CA ALA A 25 -12.79 40.18 32.37
C ALA A 25 -12.80 38.82 33.08
N VAL A 26 -13.57 38.73 34.17
CA VAL A 26 -13.83 37.45 34.86
C VAL A 26 -14.73 36.55 34.01
N GLY A 27 -14.55 35.24 34.13
CA GLY A 27 -15.34 34.27 33.36
C GLY A 27 -14.67 32.91 33.24
N GLU A 28 -15.35 31.99 32.57
CA GLU A 28 -14.81 30.69 32.18
C GLU A 28 -14.66 30.64 30.67
N HIS A 29 -13.48 30.19 30.22
CA HIS A 29 -13.12 30.07 28.82
C HIS A 29 -12.72 28.62 28.54
N THR A 30 -13.24 28.06 27.45
CA THR A 30 -12.91 26.69 27.02
C THR A 30 -12.21 26.74 25.67
N TYR A 31 -11.10 26.04 25.57
CA TYR A 31 -10.30 25.91 24.36
C TYR A 31 -10.22 24.44 23.97
N THR A 32 -10.12 24.18 22.67
CA THR A 32 -9.84 22.84 22.15
C THR A 32 -8.50 22.88 21.43
N VAL A 33 -7.55 22.07 21.91
CA VAL A 33 -6.30 21.79 21.23
C VAL A 33 -6.49 20.51 20.42
N ARG A 34 -6.04 20.51 19.17
CA ARG A 34 -6.13 19.37 18.25
C ARG A 34 -4.83 19.28 17.48
N GLU A 35 -4.44 18.08 17.10
CA GLU A 35 -3.42 17.93 16.09
C GLU A 35 -3.97 18.38 14.72
N LYS A 36 -3.15 19.15 14.00
CA LYS A 36 -3.39 19.39 12.58
C LYS A 36 -2.73 18.27 11.79
N ALA A 37 -3.54 17.35 11.26
CA ALA A 37 -3.06 16.26 10.43
C ALA A 37 -2.13 16.77 9.30
N GLY A 38 -1.02 16.06 9.12
CA GLY A 38 -0.09 16.28 8.02
C GLY A 38 -0.58 15.65 6.72
N ASN A 39 0.31 15.61 5.72
CA ASN A 39 0.00 15.06 4.38
C ASN A 39 0.54 13.64 4.17
N ASP A 40 1.35 13.10 5.09
CA ASP A 40 1.88 11.74 4.95
C ASP A 40 0.76 10.72 5.18
N THR A 41 0.38 10.01 4.13
CA THR A 41 -0.70 9.02 4.14
C THR A 41 -0.33 7.73 4.85
N ASN A 42 0.94 7.50 5.21
CA ASN A 42 1.38 6.37 6.01
C ASN A 42 1.41 6.67 7.51
N ILE A 43 0.91 7.84 7.93
CA ILE A 43 0.76 8.19 9.34
C ILE A 43 -0.73 8.20 9.68
N ASP A 44 -1.09 7.47 10.73
CA ASP A 44 -2.35 7.68 11.45
C ASP A 44 -2.14 8.81 12.45
N TYR A 45 -2.69 9.97 12.11
CA TYR A 45 -2.68 11.16 12.97
C TYR A 45 -3.70 11.03 14.09
N ASP A 46 -3.35 11.59 15.24
CA ASP A 46 -4.23 11.58 16.40
C ASP A 46 -5.46 12.47 16.14
N THR A 47 -6.64 11.97 16.51
CA THR A 47 -7.92 12.67 16.35
C THR A 47 -8.43 13.26 17.66
N MET A 48 -7.65 13.16 18.74
CA MET A 48 -7.97 13.71 20.04
C MET A 48 -8.33 15.20 19.96
N ASN A 49 -9.36 15.57 20.72
CA ASN A 49 -9.72 16.96 20.99
C ASN A 49 -9.46 17.23 22.48
N ALA A 50 -8.31 17.82 22.80
CA ALA A 50 -7.91 18.14 24.16
C ALA A 50 -8.60 19.43 24.64
N GLU A 51 -9.50 19.31 25.61
CA GLU A 51 -10.25 20.44 26.18
C GLU A 51 -9.48 21.08 27.34
N VAL A 52 -9.14 22.36 27.21
CA VAL A 52 -8.49 23.16 28.26
C VAL A 52 -9.47 24.20 28.77
N LYS A 53 -9.66 24.27 30.09
CA LYS A 53 -10.52 25.28 30.74
C LYS A 53 -9.69 26.30 31.48
N VAL A 54 -9.99 27.57 31.28
CA VAL A 54 -9.38 28.68 32.01
C VAL A 54 -10.48 29.41 32.75
N LYS A 55 -10.34 29.50 34.08
CA LYS A 55 -11.21 30.29 34.94
C LYS A 55 -10.49 31.56 35.34
N VAL A 56 -11.04 32.71 34.99
CA VAL A 56 -10.52 34.04 35.35
C VAL A 56 -11.31 34.55 36.56
N THR A 57 -10.61 34.78 37.67
CA THR A 57 -11.16 35.36 38.90
C THR A 57 -10.57 36.73 39.18
N LYS A 58 -11.28 37.55 39.97
CA LYS A 58 -10.83 38.86 40.41
C LYS A 58 -10.71 38.89 41.92
N ASP A 59 -9.56 39.29 42.43
CA ASP A 59 -9.39 39.56 43.85
C ASP A 59 -10.17 40.82 44.24
N ALA A 60 -11.02 40.72 45.27
CA ALA A 60 -11.94 41.79 45.63
C ALA A 60 -11.24 42.98 46.32
N ALA A 61 -10.09 42.76 46.98
CA ALA A 61 -9.40 43.80 47.73
C ALA A 61 -8.46 44.63 46.84
N THR A 62 -7.75 43.97 45.93
CA THR A 62 -6.74 44.57 45.04
C THR A 62 -7.27 44.87 43.64
N GLY A 63 -8.33 44.18 43.24
CA GLY A 63 -8.89 44.25 41.88
C GLY A 63 -8.07 43.51 40.82
N LEU A 64 -7.02 42.78 41.20
CA LEU A 64 -6.17 42.03 40.27
C LEU A 64 -6.89 40.79 39.74
N LEU A 65 -6.67 40.46 38.46
CA LEU A 65 -7.16 39.23 37.84
C LEU A 65 -6.17 38.08 38.04
N SER A 66 -6.68 36.87 38.22
CA SER A 66 -5.92 35.62 38.31
C SER A 66 -6.58 34.53 37.47
N THR A 67 -5.78 33.58 36.99
CA THR A 67 -6.26 32.45 36.18
C THR A 67 -6.04 31.12 36.89
N ALA A 68 -7.01 30.22 36.78
CA ALA A 68 -6.87 28.81 37.12
C ALA A 68 -7.08 27.98 35.85
N VAL A 69 -6.07 27.20 35.47
CA VAL A 69 -6.10 26.35 34.28
C VAL A 69 -6.40 24.92 34.69
N THR A 70 -7.36 24.29 34.03
CA THR A 70 -7.65 22.85 34.13
C THR A 70 -7.26 22.20 32.81
N MET A 71 -6.27 21.30 32.87
CA MET A 71 -5.80 20.52 31.73
C MET A 71 -6.66 19.25 31.54
N PRO A 72 -6.78 18.75 30.30
CA PRO A 72 -7.38 17.43 30.06
C PRO A 72 -6.51 16.32 30.66
N ALA A 73 -7.11 15.14 30.85
CA ALA A 73 -6.40 13.97 31.37
C ALA A 73 -5.31 13.47 30.41
N ASP A 74 -5.56 13.60 29.10
CA ASP A 74 -4.60 13.29 28.05
C ASP A 74 -4.12 14.59 27.39
N THR A 75 -2.80 14.74 27.32
CA THR A 75 -2.11 15.91 26.79
C THR A 75 -1.13 15.57 25.67
N GLU A 76 -1.08 14.30 25.26
CA GLU A 76 -0.16 13.81 24.24
C GLU A 76 -0.93 13.49 22.96
N PHE A 77 -0.41 13.94 21.82
CA PHE A 77 -0.94 13.53 20.51
C PHE A 77 -0.03 12.42 19.97
N ASN A 78 -0.60 11.22 19.82
CA ASN A 78 0.14 10.01 19.50
C ASN A 78 -0.14 9.56 18.07
N ASN A 79 0.86 9.69 17.21
CA ASN A 79 0.79 9.29 15.82
C ASN A 79 1.41 7.92 15.60
N PHE A 80 0.84 7.16 14.67
CA PHE A 80 1.32 5.82 14.34
C PHE A 80 1.78 5.74 12.89
N ALA A 81 3.03 5.31 12.70
CA ALA A 81 3.52 4.96 11.38
C ALA A 81 2.97 3.59 10.96
N VAL A 82 2.28 3.56 9.83
CA VAL A 82 1.69 2.37 9.23
C VAL A 82 2.70 1.78 8.25
N ALA A 83 3.34 0.68 8.66
CA ALA A 83 4.32 0.00 7.81
C ALA A 83 3.65 -0.58 6.54
N PRO A 84 4.27 -0.47 5.36
CA PRO A 84 3.80 -1.13 4.16
C PRO A 84 3.75 -2.66 4.32
N VAL A 85 2.82 -3.30 3.61
CA VAL A 85 2.72 -4.76 3.54
C VAL A 85 3.18 -5.27 2.18
N LYS A 86 3.77 -6.46 2.14
CA LYS A 86 4.23 -7.11 0.91
C LYS A 86 3.44 -8.37 0.63
N THR A 87 3.23 -8.67 -0.65
CA THR A 87 2.72 -9.96 -1.09
C THR A 87 3.30 -10.30 -2.46
N ARG A 88 3.37 -11.59 -2.77
CA ARG A 88 3.74 -12.12 -4.08
C ARG A 88 2.89 -13.33 -4.41
N PHE A 89 2.90 -13.69 -5.68
CA PHE A 89 2.24 -14.88 -6.18
C PHE A 89 3.06 -15.44 -7.33
N ASP A 90 3.14 -16.77 -7.38
CA ASP A 90 3.96 -17.53 -8.32
C ASP A 90 3.04 -18.34 -9.23
N PHE A 91 3.48 -18.54 -10.47
CA PHE A 91 2.80 -19.36 -11.49
C PHE A 91 3.76 -20.46 -11.96
N SER A 92 3.24 -21.48 -12.65
CA SER A 92 4.06 -22.50 -13.29
C SER A 92 3.92 -22.50 -14.82
N LYS A 93 4.92 -23.09 -15.47
CA LYS A 93 4.99 -23.32 -16.90
C LYS A 93 5.20 -24.81 -17.14
N ALA A 94 4.28 -25.42 -17.88
CA ALA A 94 4.44 -26.74 -18.45
C ALA A 94 4.65 -26.65 -19.97
N LEU A 95 5.47 -27.56 -20.49
CA LEU A 95 5.62 -27.81 -21.91
C LEU A 95 5.45 -29.31 -22.17
N SER A 96 4.46 -29.65 -22.99
CA SER A 96 4.28 -31.01 -23.49
C SER A 96 4.99 -31.18 -24.85
N GLY A 97 5.44 -32.40 -25.15
CA GLY A 97 6.03 -32.77 -26.44
C GLY A 97 7.54 -32.57 -26.58
N ARG A 98 8.18 -31.85 -25.64
CA ARG A 98 9.64 -31.85 -25.44
C ARG A 98 10.00 -31.31 -24.06
N THR A 99 11.27 -31.44 -23.67
CA THR A 99 11.80 -30.87 -22.43
C THR A 99 11.66 -29.34 -22.43
N LEU A 100 11.15 -28.81 -21.31
CA LEU A 100 11.14 -27.37 -21.01
C LEU A 100 12.55 -26.90 -20.64
N LYS A 101 12.98 -25.77 -21.21
CA LYS A 101 14.28 -25.17 -20.90
C LYS A 101 14.13 -24.01 -19.92
N ASP A 102 15.19 -23.75 -19.17
CA ASP A 102 15.32 -22.56 -18.34
C ASP A 102 15.24 -21.31 -19.22
N GLY A 103 14.44 -20.33 -18.80
CA GLY A 103 14.31 -19.04 -19.49
C GLY A 103 13.53 -19.10 -20.81
N GLU A 104 12.88 -20.20 -21.13
CA GLU A 104 12.34 -20.45 -22.48
C GLU A 104 11.12 -19.58 -22.84
N PHE A 105 10.20 -19.39 -21.88
CA PHE A 105 8.99 -18.60 -22.05
C PHE A 105 9.00 -17.40 -21.10
N SER A 106 8.42 -16.29 -21.55
CA SER A 106 8.37 -15.02 -20.83
C SER A 106 6.94 -14.69 -20.43
N PHE A 107 6.76 -14.09 -19.26
CA PHE A 107 5.48 -13.82 -18.62
C PHE A 107 5.45 -12.40 -18.09
N GLN A 108 4.35 -11.71 -18.32
CA GLN A 108 4.14 -10.34 -17.84
C GLN A 108 3.09 -10.32 -16.73
N LEU A 109 3.45 -9.69 -15.61
CA LEU A 109 2.52 -9.24 -14.59
C LEU A 109 2.07 -7.82 -14.92
N LYS A 110 0.77 -7.61 -15.09
CA LYS A 110 0.16 -6.33 -15.42
C LYS A 110 -0.82 -5.88 -14.34
N ASP A 111 -0.93 -4.56 -14.15
CA ASP A 111 -2.00 -3.97 -13.34
C ASP A 111 -3.34 -3.94 -14.08
N ALA A 112 -4.39 -3.47 -13.41
CA ALA A 112 -5.73 -3.36 -13.98
C ALA A 112 -5.83 -2.42 -15.21
N ASN A 113 -4.86 -1.53 -15.41
CA ASN A 113 -4.80 -0.63 -16.58
C ASN A 113 -4.02 -1.26 -17.74
N GLY A 114 -3.49 -2.48 -17.57
CA GLY A 114 -2.62 -3.15 -18.54
C GLY A 114 -1.16 -2.71 -18.48
N THR A 115 -0.76 -1.92 -17.48
CA THR A 115 0.63 -1.50 -17.30
C THR A 115 1.47 -2.70 -16.87
N VAL A 116 2.54 -2.99 -17.60
CA VAL A 116 3.48 -4.06 -17.24
C VAL A 116 4.28 -3.64 -16.01
N LEU A 117 4.14 -4.38 -14.92
CA LEU A 117 4.86 -4.16 -13.66
C LEU A 117 6.14 -5.00 -13.61
N GLN A 118 6.09 -6.23 -14.10
CA GLN A 118 7.22 -7.16 -14.09
C GLN A 118 7.17 -8.06 -15.33
N THR A 119 8.35 -8.44 -15.80
CA THR A 119 8.53 -9.50 -16.81
C THR A 119 9.48 -10.54 -16.25
N LYS A 120 9.06 -11.80 -16.23
CA LYS A 120 9.83 -12.94 -15.69
C LYS A 120 9.81 -14.08 -16.70
N THR A 121 10.74 -15.02 -16.56
CA THR A 121 10.76 -16.25 -17.34
C THR A 121 10.55 -17.46 -16.44
N ASN A 122 10.14 -18.59 -17.02
CA ASN A 122 10.13 -19.84 -16.29
C ASN A 122 11.57 -20.31 -16.00
N ASN A 123 11.78 -21.01 -14.89
CA ASN A 123 13.00 -21.77 -14.69
C ASN A 123 12.90 -23.18 -15.31
N ALA A 124 13.98 -23.98 -15.26
CA ALA A 124 14.00 -25.36 -15.76
C ALA A 124 12.96 -26.30 -15.12
N SER A 125 12.45 -26.00 -13.93
CA SER A 125 11.36 -26.72 -13.26
C SER A 125 9.97 -26.13 -13.57
N GLY A 126 9.90 -25.12 -14.44
CA GLY A 126 8.66 -24.45 -14.80
C GLY A 126 8.23 -23.34 -13.86
N VAL A 127 8.94 -23.04 -12.78
CA VAL A 127 8.51 -22.00 -11.83
C VAL A 127 8.71 -20.61 -12.42
N ILE A 128 7.69 -19.76 -12.31
CA ILE A 128 7.71 -18.34 -12.66
C ILE A 128 7.63 -17.54 -11.36
N ALA A 129 8.77 -17.00 -10.92
CA ALA A 129 8.89 -16.29 -9.65
C ALA A 129 8.83 -14.77 -9.85
N PHE A 130 7.74 -14.15 -9.38
CA PHE A 130 7.58 -12.69 -9.37
C PHE A 130 8.17 -12.08 -8.07
N ASP A 131 8.61 -10.83 -8.16
CA ASP A 131 9.08 -10.07 -7.01
C ASP A 131 7.90 -9.58 -6.16
N ASP A 132 8.16 -9.28 -4.89
CA ASP A 132 7.15 -8.75 -3.96
C ASP A 132 6.52 -7.45 -4.48
N LEU A 133 5.19 -7.42 -4.46
CA LEU A 133 4.41 -6.20 -4.57
C LEU A 133 4.27 -5.58 -3.18
N THR A 134 4.55 -4.27 -3.07
CA THR A 134 4.45 -3.52 -1.81
C THR A 134 3.23 -2.61 -1.84
N PHE A 135 2.46 -2.61 -0.76
CA PHE A 135 1.25 -1.80 -0.60
C PHE A 135 1.37 -0.90 0.63
N THR A 136 1.13 0.38 0.42
CA THR A 136 1.14 1.42 1.45
C THR A 136 -0.25 1.64 2.04
N ASN A 137 -0.35 2.45 3.10
CA ASN A 137 -1.64 2.74 3.75
C ASN A 137 -2.62 3.45 2.80
N ALA A 138 -2.10 4.25 1.86
CA ALA A 138 -2.90 4.89 0.80
C ALA A 138 -3.53 3.89 -0.19
N GLN A 139 -3.07 2.64 -0.19
CA GLN A 139 -3.49 1.59 -1.11
C GLN A 139 -4.38 0.54 -0.43
N VAL A 140 -5.01 0.86 0.71
CA VAL A 140 -6.09 0.03 1.26
C VAL A 140 -7.21 -0.09 0.24
N GLY A 141 -7.68 -1.31 -0.02
CA GLY A 141 -8.66 -1.62 -1.05
C GLY A 141 -8.29 -2.85 -1.87
N THR A 142 -8.97 -3.02 -3.00
CA THR A 142 -8.79 -4.17 -3.89
C THR A 142 -8.01 -3.78 -5.14
N HIS A 143 -6.97 -4.55 -5.44
CA HIS A 143 -6.09 -4.39 -6.59
C HIS A 143 -6.18 -5.63 -7.47
N LYS A 144 -6.44 -5.44 -8.77
CA LYS A 144 -6.50 -6.52 -9.75
C LYS A 144 -5.26 -6.52 -10.62
N TYR A 145 -4.79 -7.71 -10.95
CA TYR A 145 -3.64 -7.96 -11.80
C TYR A 145 -3.95 -9.05 -12.81
N THR A 146 -3.23 -9.05 -13.91
CA THR A 146 -3.21 -10.17 -14.86
C THR A 146 -1.80 -10.70 -15.05
N VAL A 147 -1.68 -12.01 -15.19
CA VAL A 147 -0.45 -12.66 -15.66
C VAL A 147 -0.74 -13.27 -17.02
N GLU A 148 0.11 -12.98 -18.00
CA GLU A 148 -0.03 -13.43 -19.39
C GLU A 148 1.31 -13.94 -19.91
N GLU A 149 1.28 -15.01 -20.69
CA GLU A 149 2.45 -15.44 -21.48
C GLU A 149 2.70 -14.47 -22.65
N VAL A 150 3.95 -14.07 -22.82
CA VAL A 150 4.39 -13.23 -23.93
C VAL A 150 4.58 -14.11 -25.15
N ILE A 151 3.65 -14.02 -26.08
CA ILE A 151 3.74 -14.75 -27.36
C ILE A 151 4.80 -14.07 -28.24
N PRO A 152 5.85 -14.79 -28.69
CA PRO A 152 6.88 -14.21 -29.53
C PRO A 152 6.31 -13.83 -30.92
N GLU A 153 6.84 -12.76 -31.51
CA GLU A 153 6.47 -12.32 -32.86
C GLU A 153 6.73 -13.43 -33.90
N THR A 154 7.90 -14.06 -33.80
CA THR A 154 8.26 -15.25 -34.59
C THR A 154 8.01 -16.50 -33.76
N LYS A 155 6.89 -17.17 -34.04
CA LYS A 155 6.50 -18.40 -33.35
C LYS A 155 7.36 -19.58 -33.80
N GLU A 156 7.87 -20.35 -32.85
CA GLU A 156 8.46 -21.67 -33.12
C GLU A 156 7.46 -22.58 -33.86
N ALA A 157 7.88 -23.15 -34.99
CA ALA A 157 7.06 -24.07 -35.77
C ALA A 157 6.74 -25.32 -34.94
N GLY A 158 5.47 -25.72 -34.91
CA GLY A 158 5.01 -26.83 -34.07
C GLY A 158 4.68 -26.44 -32.63
N MET A 159 4.92 -25.19 -32.21
CA MET A 159 4.54 -24.71 -30.88
C MET A 159 3.12 -24.15 -30.87
N THR A 160 2.30 -24.63 -29.93
CA THR A 160 1.03 -24.01 -29.53
C THR A 160 1.23 -23.38 -28.16
N TYR A 161 0.95 -22.08 -28.07
CA TYR A 161 1.10 -21.29 -26.86
C TYR A 161 -0.22 -21.21 -26.10
N ASP A 162 -0.13 -21.15 -24.78
CA ASP A 162 -1.28 -20.95 -23.90
C ASP A 162 -1.83 -19.51 -24.00
N PRO A 163 -3.10 -19.30 -24.38
CA PRO A 163 -3.72 -17.98 -24.41
C PRO A 163 -4.22 -17.51 -23.02
N MET A 164 -4.00 -18.26 -21.95
CA MET A 164 -4.48 -17.95 -20.61
C MET A 164 -4.11 -16.52 -20.19
N LYS A 165 -5.09 -15.84 -19.61
CA LYS A 165 -4.92 -14.58 -18.87
C LYS A 165 -5.34 -14.82 -17.44
N ALA A 166 -4.35 -15.08 -16.58
CA ALA A 166 -4.59 -15.42 -15.20
C ALA A 166 -4.89 -14.16 -14.39
N GLU A 167 -6.14 -14.01 -13.92
CA GLU A 167 -6.55 -12.88 -13.09
C GLU A 167 -6.24 -13.13 -11.61
N VAL A 168 -5.48 -12.23 -10.98
CA VAL A 168 -5.17 -12.26 -9.55
C VAL A 168 -5.78 -11.04 -8.88
N THR A 169 -6.40 -11.24 -7.72
CA THR A 169 -6.88 -10.13 -6.89
C THR A 169 -6.09 -10.07 -5.58
N VAL A 170 -5.59 -8.90 -5.22
CA VAL A 170 -5.00 -8.62 -3.90
C VAL A 170 -5.92 -7.65 -3.16
N THR A 171 -6.40 -8.04 -1.99
CA THR A 171 -7.15 -7.16 -1.09
C THR A 171 -6.24 -6.73 0.05
N VAL A 172 -6.05 -5.43 0.18
CA VAL A 172 -5.29 -4.81 1.27
C VAL A 172 -6.30 -4.25 2.27
N THR A 173 -6.26 -4.77 3.49
CA THR A 173 -7.09 -4.30 4.60
C THR A 173 -6.22 -3.68 5.68
N LYS A 174 -6.84 -2.84 6.51
CA LYS A 174 -6.20 -2.27 7.68
C LYS A 174 -7.01 -2.59 8.94
N ALA A 175 -6.33 -3.11 9.96
CA ALA A 175 -6.88 -3.28 11.29
C ALA A 175 -5.96 -2.56 12.30
N GLY A 176 -6.51 -1.58 13.01
CA GLY A 176 -5.69 -0.65 13.79
C GLY A 176 -4.64 0.03 12.90
N HIS A 177 -3.36 -0.03 13.29
CA HIS A 177 -2.23 0.56 12.55
C HIS A 177 -1.48 -0.45 11.68
N THR A 178 -2.08 -1.62 11.41
CA THR A 178 -1.43 -2.72 10.69
C THR A 178 -2.15 -3.05 9.38
N LEU A 179 -1.38 -3.14 8.29
CA LEU A 179 -1.88 -3.59 6.99
C LEU A 179 -1.79 -5.11 6.85
N THR A 180 -2.75 -5.68 6.14
CA THR A 180 -2.76 -7.10 5.73
C THR A 180 -3.09 -7.17 4.25
N ALA A 181 -2.36 -7.99 3.50
CA ALA A 181 -2.63 -8.27 2.09
C ALA A 181 -3.04 -9.73 1.90
N THR A 182 -4.26 -9.96 1.40
CA THR A 182 -4.77 -11.28 1.06
C THR A 182 -4.87 -11.43 -0.45
N LYS A 183 -4.42 -12.55 -0.99
CA LYS A 183 -4.48 -12.86 -2.43
C LYS A 183 -5.58 -13.88 -2.73
N ALA A 184 -6.29 -13.65 -3.83
CA ALA A 184 -7.16 -14.62 -4.48
C ALA A 184 -6.55 -14.94 -5.85
N LEU A 185 -6.13 -16.19 -6.01
CA LEU A 185 -5.56 -16.72 -7.25
C LEU A 185 -6.66 -17.30 -8.14
N PRO A 186 -6.46 -17.36 -9.46
CA PRO A 186 -7.35 -18.09 -10.36
C PRO A 186 -7.27 -19.60 -10.08
N THR A 187 -8.27 -20.34 -10.53
CA THR A 187 -8.29 -21.82 -10.40
C THR A 187 -7.12 -22.47 -11.13
N ASP A 188 -6.77 -21.93 -12.31
CA ASP A 188 -5.62 -22.39 -13.09
C ASP A 188 -4.45 -21.44 -12.91
N THR A 189 -3.32 -21.97 -12.46
CA THR A 189 -2.08 -21.24 -12.22
C THR A 189 -0.91 -21.79 -13.04
N GLU A 190 -1.18 -22.66 -14.01
CA GLU A 190 -0.16 -23.25 -14.87
C GLU A 190 -0.40 -22.85 -16.33
N PHE A 191 0.61 -22.25 -16.96
CA PHE A 191 0.59 -22.00 -18.39
C PHE A 191 1.04 -23.25 -19.13
N ASN A 192 0.25 -23.77 -20.06
CA ASN A 192 0.44 -25.06 -20.69
C ASN A 192 0.71 -24.94 -22.20
N ASN A 193 1.98 -24.99 -22.60
CA ASN A 193 2.33 -25.04 -24.03
C ASN A 193 2.42 -26.49 -24.52
N THR A 194 2.25 -26.66 -25.82
CA THR A 194 2.46 -27.96 -26.47
C THR A 194 3.34 -27.79 -27.70
N PHE A 195 4.33 -28.67 -27.85
CA PHE A 195 5.17 -28.77 -29.03
C PHE A 195 4.85 -30.06 -29.80
N THR A 196 4.54 -29.94 -31.09
CA THR A 196 4.32 -31.06 -31.99
C THR A 196 5.33 -30.96 -33.15
N PRO A 197 6.28 -31.90 -33.29
CA PRO A 197 7.25 -31.88 -34.38
C PRO A 197 6.55 -31.92 -35.74
N VAL A 198 6.98 -31.07 -36.67
CA VAL A 198 6.52 -31.12 -38.05
C VAL A 198 7.29 -32.20 -38.80
N ALA A 199 6.60 -33.04 -39.55
CA ALA A 199 7.23 -34.07 -40.37
C ALA A 199 8.17 -33.43 -41.40
N THR A 200 9.40 -33.96 -41.50
CA THR A 200 10.36 -33.57 -42.52
C THR A 200 10.62 -34.75 -43.46
N GLN A 201 10.88 -34.46 -44.73
CA GLN A 201 11.19 -35.47 -45.75
C GLN A 201 12.64 -35.30 -46.21
N ALA A 202 13.34 -36.41 -46.36
CA ALA A 202 14.65 -36.45 -47.02
C ALA A 202 14.49 -37.04 -48.43
N GLN A 203 15.12 -36.40 -49.41
CA GLN A 203 15.22 -36.91 -50.77
C GLN A 203 16.68 -37.27 -51.06
N PHE A 204 16.92 -38.52 -51.44
CA PHE A 204 18.24 -39.00 -51.85
C PHE A 204 18.30 -39.11 -53.36
N LYS A 205 19.43 -38.72 -53.95
CA LYS A 205 19.72 -38.88 -55.38
C LYS A 205 21.05 -39.59 -55.53
N PHE A 206 21.07 -40.67 -56.30
CA PHE A 206 22.28 -41.36 -56.71
C PHE A 206 22.64 -40.96 -58.14
N THR A 207 23.93 -40.96 -58.46
CA THR A 207 24.51 -40.78 -59.81
C THR A 207 25.24 -42.04 -60.22
#